data_AF-A0A9E5QWV9-F1
#
_entry.id   AF-A0A9E5QWV9-F1
#
_cell.length_a   1.000
_cell.length_b   1.000
_cell.length_c   1.000
_cell.angle_alpha   90.00
_cell.angle_beta   90.00
_cell.angle_gamma   90.00
#
_symmetry.space_group_name_H-M   'P 1'
#
loop_
_entity.id
_entity.type
_entity.pdbx_description
1 polymer ?
#
loop_
_entity_poly.entity_id
_entity_poly.type
_entity_poly.pdbx_seq_one_letter_code
_entity_poly.pdbx_strand_id
1 'polypeptide(L)'
;MNRQEIETINEGLYVFVKKLLMGNITNAEINAEVSDVIQNSWMKFLAKYPHLQEVFIEARALLYRIAKNEALQVLLEKAKMVSESNFPEGKARTPSNFYDAFMKEDLKRFLELLPPTQAFIFEMAAQFEDTHKQVQVVAIIQSEYQKRFNSVLTLDNYRQLKSRGRENLLKFLRNERI
;
A
#
# COMPACT_ATOMS: atom_id res chain seq x y z
N MET A 1 -8.48 18.36 -2.63
CA MET A 1 -7.01 18.54 -2.60
C MET A 1 -6.64 19.88 -3.21
N ASN A 2 -5.62 20.54 -2.66
CA ASN A 2 -5.01 21.74 -3.22
C ASN A 2 -3.92 21.38 -4.25
N ARG A 3 -3.38 22.39 -4.94
CA ARG A 3 -2.36 22.21 -5.99
C ARG A 3 -1.06 21.58 -5.46
N GLN A 4 -0.59 21.99 -4.28
CA GLN A 4 0.65 21.51 -3.69
C GLN A 4 0.56 20.04 -3.27
N GLU A 5 -0.61 19.61 -2.80
CA GLU A 5 -0.92 18.22 -2.51
C GLU A 5 -0.87 17.35 -3.78
N ILE A 6 -1.45 17.83 -4.88
CA ILE A 6 -1.43 17.12 -6.17
C ILE A 6 0.02 17.01 -6.70
N GLU A 7 0.80 18.08 -6.62
CA GLU A 7 2.22 18.09 -7.00
C GLU A 7 3.02 17.08 -6.16
N THR A 8 2.81 17.05 -4.85
CA THR A 8 3.44 16.09 -3.93
C THR A 8 3.12 14.64 -4.29
N ILE A 9 1.85 14.37 -4.62
CA ILE A 9 1.43 13.02 -5.06
C ILE A 9 2.10 12.67 -6.39
N ASN A 10 2.12 13.58 -7.35
CA ASN A 10 2.69 13.34 -8.67
C ASN A 10 4.20 13.08 -8.62
N GLU A 11 4.95 13.87 -7.87
CA GLU A 11 6.39 13.65 -7.67
C GLU A 11 6.65 12.28 -7.03
N GLY A 12 5.88 11.96 -6.00
CA GLY A 12 5.98 10.69 -5.31
C GLY A 12 5.63 9.49 -6.20
N LEU A 13 4.55 9.59 -6.98
CA LEU A 13 4.13 8.58 -7.95
C LEU A 13 5.16 8.43 -9.08
N TYR A 14 5.73 9.52 -9.56
CA TYR A 14 6.76 9.49 -10.61
C TYR A 14 7.98 8.69 -10.18
N VAL A 15 8.52 8.99 -9.00
CA VAL A 15 9.67 8.23 -8.46
C VAL A 15 9.29 6.77 -8.22
N PHE A 16 8.10 6.51 -7.68
CA PHE A 16 7.61 5.17 -7.39
C PHE A 16 7.43 4.31 -8.64
N VAL A 17 6.65 4.77 -9.61
CA VAL A 17 6.37 4.07 -10.86
C VAL A 17 7.64 3.89 -11.67
N LYS A 18 8.48 4.93 -11.77
CA LYS A 18 9.76 4.83 -12.48
C LYS A 18 10.61 3.70 -11.93
N LYS A 19 10.71 3.57 -10.61
CA LYS A 19 11.45 2.46 -9.99
C LYS A 19 10.83 1.09 -10.25
N LEU A 20 9.50 0.97 -10.30
CA LEU A 20 8.84 -0.30 -10.60
C LEU A 20 9.10 -0.77 -12.04
N LEU A 21 9.09 0.18 -12.98
CA LEU A 21 9.28 -0.07 -14.40
C LEU A 21 10.76 -0.21 -14.78
N MET A 22 11.64 0.47 -14.06
CA MET A 22 13.09 0.44 -14.26
C MET A 22 13.63 -0.97 -14.04
N GLY A 23 14.27 -1.52 -15.06
CA GLY A 23 14.80 -2.90 -15.07
C GLY A 23 14.05 -3.84 -16.01
N ASN A 24 12.84 -3.47 -16.45
CA ASN A 24 12.06 -4.25 -17.42
C ASN A 24 11.67 -3.44 -18.67
N ILE A 25 11.98 -2.13 -18.68
CA ILE A 25 11.69 -1.19 -19.78
C ILE A 25 12.96 -0.42 -20.12
N THR A 26 13.17 -0.11 -21.40
CA THR A 26 14.33 0.66 -21.86
C THR A 26 14.30 2.10 -21.35
N ASN A 27 15.49 2.71 -21.20
CA ASN A 27 15.61 4.10 -20.74
C ASN A 27 14.94 5.11 -21.69
N ALA A 28 14.73 4.76 -22.97
CA ALA A 28 14.08 5.62 -23.94
C ALA A 28 12.55 5.70 -23.74
N GLU A 29 11.94 4.60 -23.30
CA GLU A 29 10.47 4.49 -23.13
C GLU A 29 10.01 4.81 -21.71
N ILE A 30 10.89 4.67 -20.71
CA ILE A 30 10.52 4.69 -19.30
C ILE A 30 9.77 5.95 -18.87
N ASN A 31 10.14 7.14 -19.36
CA ASN A 31 9.49 8.38 -18.93
C ASN A 31 8.06 8.50 -19.50
N ALA A 32 7.81 7.99 -20.71
CA ALA A 32 6.49 7.98 -21.32
C ALA A 32 5.58 7.01 -20.55
N GLU A 33 6.05 5.77 -20.33
CA GLU A 33 5.31 4.74 -19.58
C GLU A 33 4.98 5.19 -18.15
N VAL A 34 5.90 5.88 -17.48
CA VAL A 34 5.65 6.45 -16.15
C VAL A 34 4.55 7.51 -16.19
N SER A 35 4.58 8.40 -17.18
CA SER A 35 3.56 9.44 -17.35
C SER A 35 2.18 8.83 -17.60
N ASP A 36 2.10 7.83 -18.49
CA ASP A 36 0.86 7.16 -18.84
C ASP A 36 0.26 6.41 -17.65
N VAL A 37 1.09 5.70 -16.87
CA VAL A 37 0.66 5.04 -15.64
C VAL A 37 0.10 6.04 -14.64
N ILE A 38 0.75 7.19 -14.43
CA ILE A 38 0.27 8.21 -13.50
C ILE A 38 -1.06 8.79 -13.96
N GLN A 39 -1.18 9.15 -15.25
CA GLN A 39 -2.41 9.68 -15.82
C GLN A 39 -3.56 8.68 -15.71
N ASN A 40 -3.33 7.42 -16.08
CA ASN A 40 -4.31 6.34 -15.97
C ASN A 40 -4.74 6.10 -14.51
N SER A 41 -3.80 6.24 -13.57
CA SER A 41 -4.08 6.10 -12.15
C SER A 41 -5.01 7.20 -11.65
N TRP A 42 -4.77 8.44 -12.05
CA TRP A 42 -5.65 9.57 -11.74
C TRP A 42 -7.03 9.41 -12.35
N MET A 43 -7.12 8.99 -13.62
CA MET A 43 -8.42 8.74 -14.27
C MET A 43 -9.21 7.67 -13.53
N LYS A 44 -8.58 6.54 -13.18
CA LYS A 44 -9.22 5.44 -12.43
C LYS A 44 -9.60 5.87 -11.01
N PHE A 45 -8.77 6.68 -10.36
CA PHE A 45 -9.07 7.24 -9.04
C PHE A 45 -10.30 8.15 -9.08
N LEU A 46 -10.33 9.13 -9.98
CA LEU A 46 -11.42 10.10 -10.09
C LEU A 46 -12.74 9.43 -10.52
N ALA A 47 -12.68 8.40 -11.38
CA ALA A 47 -13.86 7.66 -11.81
C ALA A 47 -14.49 6.84 -10.66
N LYS A 48 -13.66 6.24 -9.79
CA LYS A 48 -14.13 5.26 -8.79
C LYS A 48 -14.27 5.84 -7.38
N TYR A 49 -13.47 6.85 -7.04
CA TYR A 49 -13.40 7.44 -5.71
C TYR A 49 -13.47 8.98 -5.73
N PRO A 50 -14.42 9.60 -6.47
CA PRO A 50 -14.49 11.06 -6.57
C PRO A 50 -14.65 11.74 -5.20
N HIS A 51 -15.36 11.08 -4.27
CA HIS A 51 -15.58 11.57 -2.90
C HIS A 51 -14.31 11.59 -2.02
N LEU A 52 -13.24 10.90 -2.40
CA LEU A 52 -11.98 10.88 -1.66
C LEU A 52 -10.96 11.90 -2.18
N GLN A 53 -11.29 12.66 -3.23
CA GLN A 53 -10.41 13.69 -3.79
C GLN A 53 -10.12 14.83 -2.79
N GLU A 54 -10.98 15.02 -1.79
CA GLU A 54 -10.79 16.06 -0.77
C GLU A 54 -9.89 15.60 0.37
N VAL A 55 -9.67 14.29 0.50
CA VAL A 55 -8.91 13.72 1.61
C VAL A 55 -7.54 13.28 1.14
N PHE A 56 -6.55 14.16 1.35
CA PHE A 56 -5.21 14.04 0.78
C PHE A 56 -4.55 12.68 1.07
N ILE A 57 -4.67 12.18 2.28
CA ILE A 57 -3.98 10.98 2.73
C ILE A 57 -4.56 9.73 2.05
N GLU A 58 -5.89 9.58 2.01
CA GLU A 58 -6.56 8.46 1.35
C GLU A 58 -6.44 8.53 -0.15
N ALA A 59 -6.57 9.73 -0.73
CA ALA A 59 -6.33 9.95 -2.14
C ALA A 59 -4.93 9.47 -2.52
N ARG A 60 -3.91 9.89 -1.76
CA ARG A 60 -2.53 9.46 -1.95
C ARG A 60 -2.39 7.94 -1.84
N ALA A 61 -2.84 7.33 -0.75
CA ALA A 61 -2.71 5.88 -0.56
C ALA A 61 -3.40 5.06 -1.67
N LEU A 62 -4.60 5.48 -2.09
CA LEU A 62 -5.34 4.83 -3.16
C LEU A 62 -4.67 5.02 -4.52
N LEU A 63 -4.19 6.23 -4.81
CA LEU A 63 -3.46 6.52 -6.05
C LEU A 63 -2.19 5.68 -6.18
N TYR A 64 -1.43 5.50 -5.10
CA TYR A 64 -0.26 4.62 -5.10
C TYR A 64 -0.63 3.15 -5.35
N ARG A 65 -1.73 2.67 -4.75
CA ARG A 65 -2.22 1.32 -5.00
C ARG A 65 -2.67 1.13 -6.45
N ILE A 66 -3.39 2.11 -7.00
CA ILE A 66 -3.84 2.09 -8.41
C ILE A 66 -2.60 2.11 -9.31
N ALA A 67 -1.67 3.03 -9.10
CA ALA A 67 -0.44 3.15 -9.89
C ALA A 67 0.43 1.90 -9.85
N LYS A 68 0.50 1.20 -8.72
CA LYS A 68 1.16 -0.11 -8.64
C LYS A 68 0.51 -1.12 -9.58
N ASN A 69 -0.81 -1.21 -9.57
CA ASN A 69 -1.54 -2.15 -10.42
C ASN A 69 -1.39 -1.80 -11.91
N GLU A 70 -1.46 -0.51 -12.25
CA GLU A 70 -1.22 -0.03 -13.62
C GLU A 70 0.20 -0.36 -14.08
N ALA A 71 1.22 -0.07 -13.26
CA ALA A 71 2.60 -0.39 -13.60
C ALA A 71 2.83 -1.89 -13.80
N LEU A 72 2.22 -2.74 -12.96
CA LEU A 72 2.27 -4.19 -13.13
C LEU A 72 1.57 -4.65 -14.40
N GLN A 73 0.47 -4.01 -14.78
CA GLN A 73 -0.22 -4.30 -16.04
C GLN A 73 0.66 -3.98 -17.25
N VAL A 74 1.33 -2.83 -17.27
CA VAL A 74 2.30 -2.46 -18.31
C VAL A 74 3.41 -3.50 -18.43
N LEU A 75 3.95 -3.97 -17.31
CA LEU A 75 4.98 -5.01 -17.31
C LEU A 75 4.46 -6.35 -17.87
N LEU A 76 3.23 -6.74 -17.55
CA LEU A 76 2.61 -7.94 -18.09
C LEU A 76 2.35 -7.84 -19.59
N GLU A 77 1.92 -6.67 -20.08
CA GLU A 77 1.70 -6.41 -21.50
C GLU A 77 3.00 -6.48 -22.29
N LYS A 78 4.07 -5.83 -21.81
CA LYS A 78 5.40 -5.93 -22.43
C LYS A 78 5.98 -7.34 -22.36
N ALA A 79 5.80 -8.06 -21.25
CA ALA A 79 6.25 -9.45 -21.14
C ALA A 79 5.52 -10.37 -22.15
N LYS A 80 4.22 -10.16 -22.39
CA LYS A 80 3.48 -10.88 -23.43
C LYS A 80 3.99 -10.57 -24.82
N MET A 81 4.23 -9.29 -25.14
CA MET A 81 4.82 -8.88 -26.42
C MET A 81 6.21 -9.50 -26.65
N VAL A 82 7.03 -9.60 -25.60
CA VAL A 82 8.34 -10.27 -25.65
C VAL A 82 8.19 -11.79 -25.80
N SER A 83 7.19 -12.43 -25.19
CA SER A 83 6.94 -13.87 -25.37
C SER A 83 6.47 -14.25 -26.78
N GLU A 84 5.89 -13.32 -27.53
CA GLU A 84 5.49 -13.49 -28.93
C GLU A 84 6.64 -13.17 -29.92
N SER A 85 7.77 -12.65 -29.44
CA SER A 85 8.95 -12.31 -30.24
C SER A 85 10.19 -13.08 -29.74
N ASN A 86 10.59 -14.12 -30.47
CA ASN A 86 11.76 -14.97 -30.18
C ASN A 86 13.02 -14.16 -29.79
N PHE A 87 13.48 -14.22 -28.51
CA PHE A 87 14.89 -14.21 -27.98
C PHE A 87 15.00 -13.73 -26.50
N PRO A 88 16.14 -13.96 -25.82
CA PRO A 88 16.34 -14.93 -24.74
C PRO A 88 15.92 -14.47 -23.32
N GLU A 89 15.74 -15.45 -22.43
CA GLU A 89 15.35 -15.35 -21.02
C GLU A 89 16.17 -14.34 -20.19
N GLY A 90 15.72 -13.09 -20.17
CA GLY A 90 16.11 -12.11 -19.16
C GLY A 90 15.23 -12.26 -17.92
N LYS A 91 15.80 -12.73 -16.81
CA LYS A 91 15.12 -12.88 -15.51
C LYS A 91 14.37 -11.59 -15.13
N ALA A 92 13.04 -11.64 -15.18
CA ALA A 92 12.18 -10.62 -14.58
C ALA A 92 12.50 -10.54 -13.08
N ARG A 93 13.06 -9.41 -12.63
CA ARG A 93 13.30 -9.15 -11.21
C ARG A 93 12.03 -8.58 -10.60
N THR A 94 11.47 -9.30 -9.63
CA THR A 94 10.31 -8.88 -8.83
C THR A 94 10.62 -7.57 -8.08
N PRO A 95 9.87 -6.47 -8.30
CA PRO A 95 10.10 -5.23 -7.58
C PRO A 95 9.37 -5.26 -6.23
N SER A 96 9.97 -5.84 -5.18
CA SER A 96 9.33 -5.93 -3.85
C SER A 96 9.81 -4.88 -2.83
N ASN A 97 11.09 -4.49 -2.83
CA ASN A 97 11.66 -3.85 -1.64
C ASN A 97 11.31 -2.36 -1.42
N PHE A 98 10.96 -1.59 -2.46
CA PHE A 98 10.68 -0.15 -2.30
C PHE A 98 9.22 0.14 -1.90
N TYR A 99 8.26 -0.62 -2.44
CA TYR A 99 6.86 -0.55 -1.98
C TYR A 99 6.77 -0.94 -0.51
N ASP A 100 7.51 -1.98 -0.10
CA ASP A 100 7.53 -2.42 1.29
C ASP A 100 8.18 -1.37 2.20
N ALA A 101 9.23 -0.67 1.75
CA ALA A 101 9.84 0.43 2.50
C ALA A 101 8.93 1.67 2.61
N PHE A 102 8.33 2.08 1.50
CA PHE A 102 7.42 3.23 1.44
C PHE A 102 6.13 2.98 2.24
N MET A 103 5.54 1.79 2.09
CA MET A 103 4.39 1.37 2.89
C MET A 103 4.75 1.21 4.36
N LYS A 104 5.98 0.80 4.72
CA LYS A 104 6.41 0.75 6.12
C LYS A 104 6.48 2.13 6.77
N GLU A 105 6.94 3.15 6.05
CA GLU A 105 7.00 4.52 6.59
C GLU A 105 5.60 5.12 6.79
N ASP A 106 4.71 4.98 5.82
CA ASP A 106 3.33 5.44 5.95
C ASP A 106 2.54 4.59 6.97
N LEU A 107 2.72 3.25 6.97
CA LEU A 107 2.14 2.35 7.97
C LEU A 107 2.58 2.74 9.38
N LYS A 108 3.87 3.03 9.59
CA LYS A 108 4.38 3.46 10.90
C LYS A 108 3.69 4.73 11.39
N ARG A 109 3.52 5.74 10.51
CA ARG A 109 2.77 6.97 10.83
C ARG A 109 1.30 6.68 11.18
N PHE A 110 0.65 5.76 10.49
CA PHE A 110 -0.73 5.35 10.83
C PHE A 110 -0.81 4.60 12.16
N LEU A 111 0.16 3.73 12.44
CA LEU A 111 0.22 2.99 13.70
C LEU A 111 0.47 3.92 14.89
N GLU A 112 1.24 5.00 14.72
CA GLU A 112 1.47 6.02 15.76
C GLU A 112 0.20 6.80 16.15
N LEU A 113 -0.80 6.86 15.27
CA LEU A 113 -2.10 7.49 15.55
C LEU A 113 -3.02 6.58 16.38
N LEU A 114 -2.74 5.28 16.44
CA LEU A 114 -3.59 4.32 17.13
C LEU A 114 -3.19 4.13 18.60
N PRO A 115 -4.17 3.78 19.46
CA PRO A 115 -3.87 3.23 20.77
C PRO A 115 -2.86 2.08 20.68
N PRO A 116 -1.90 1.94 21.62
CA PRO A 116 -0.80 0.97 21.51
C PRO A 116 -1.24 -0.48 21.29
N THR A 117 -2.36 -0.88 21.89
CA THR A 117 -2.93 -2.22 21.70
C THR A 117 -3.47 -2.43 20.29
N GLN A 118 -4.05 -1.41 19.67
CA GLN A 118 -4.56 -1.48 18.29
C GLN A 118 -3.40 -1.43 17.29
N ALA A 119 -2.42 -0.56 17.52
CA ALA A 119 -1.22 -0.46 16.70
C ALA A 119 -0.46 -1.80 16.62
N PHE A 120 -0.24 -2.44 17.77
CA PHE A 120 0.38 -3.76 17.83
C PHE A 120 -0.40 -4.81 17.02
N ILE A 121 -1.73 -4.82 17.13
CA ILE A 121 -2.57 -5.78 16.42
C ILE A 121 -2.50 -5.57 14.90
N PHE A 122 -2.44 -4.32 14.42
CA PHE A 122 -2.27 -4.01 13.00
C PHE A 122 -0.88 -4.39 12.48
N GLU A 123 0.18 -4.15 13.26
CA GLU A 123 1.54 -4.58 12.92
C GLU A 123 1.62 -6.10 12.76
N MET A 124 1.10 -6.84 13.74
CA MET A 124 1.06 -8.31 13.69
C MET A 124 0.16 -8.85 12.57
N ALA A 125 -0.97 -8.18 12.29
CA ALA A 125 -1.83 -8.55 11.18
C ALA A 125 -1.11 -8.40 9.83
N ALA A 126 -0.41 -7.29 9.63
CA ALA A 126 0.36 -7.05 8.40
C ALA A 126 1.50 -8.07 8.21
N GLN A 127 2.06 -8.58 9.31
CA GLN A 127 3.15 -9.56 9.25
C GLN A 127 2.67 -11.00 9.02
N PHE A 128 1.52 -11.39 9.59
CA PHE A 128 1.14 -12.80 9.66
C PHE A 128 -0.16 -13.18 8.95
N GLU A 129 -1.14 -12.28 8.79
CA GLU A 129 -2.45 -12.66 8.24
C GLU A 129 -2.42 -13.01 6.74
N ASP A 130 -1.38 -12.60 6.01
CA ASP A 130 -1.19 -13.01 4.60
C ASP A 130 -0.88 -14.51 4.45
N THR A 131 -0.39 -15.14 5.53
CA THR A 131 0.08 -16.54 5.52
C THR A 131 -0.60 -17.42 6.56
N HIS A 132 -1.29 -16.84 7.55
CA HIS A 132 -1.89 -17.55 8.67
C HIS A 132 -3.34 -17.10 8.91
N LYS A 133 -4.19 -18.02 9.36
CA LYS A 133 -5.56 -17.66 9.81
C LYS A 133 -5.48 -16.90 11.13
N GLN A 134 -6.44 -16.01 11.40
CA GLN A 134 -6.48 -15.18 12.61
C GLN A 134 -6.32 -15.97 13.93
N VAL A 135 -6.89 -17.17 14.03
CA VAL A 135 -6.73 -18.04 15.21
C VAL A 135 -5.26 -18.42 15.44
N GLN A 136 -4.54 -18.70 14.36
CA GLN A 136 -3.11 -19.04 14.42
C GLN A 136 -2.28 -17.79 14.73
N VAL A 137 -2.62 -16.65 14.14
CA VAL A 137 -1.96 -15.36 14.44
C VAL A 137 -2.08 -15.04 15.94
N VAL A 138 -3.27 -15.18 16.52
CA VAL A 138 -3.49 -14.96 17.97
C VAL A 138 -2.60 -15.89 18.78
N ALA A 139 -2.55 -17.19 18.46
CA ALA A 139 -1.69 -18.14 19.17
C ALA A 139 -0.19 -17.77 19.08
N ILE A 140 0.26 -17.28 17.92
CA ILE A 140 1.66 -16.84 17.71
C ILE A 140 1.99 -15.63 18.59
N ILE A 141 1.10 -14.63 18.65
CA ILE A 141 1.40 -13.33 19.28
C ILE A 141 0.94 -13.22 20.73
N GLN A 142 0.18 -14.18 21.25
CA GLN A 142 -0.47 -14.12 22.57
C GLN A 142 0.53 -13.87 23.71
N SER A 143 1.67 -14.57 23.71
CA SER A 143 2.72 -14.42 24.73
C SER A 143 3.32 -13.01 24.73
N GLU A 144 3.58 -12.46 23.55
CA GLU A 144 4.13 -11.12 23.41
C GLU A 144 3.12 -10.03 23.79
N TYR A 145 1.86 -10.20 23.38
CA TYR A 145 0.78 -9.30 23.76
C TYR A 145 0.60 -9.26 25.29
N GLN A 146 0.60 -10.42 25.96
CA GLN A 146 0.51 -10.50 27.42
C GLN A 146 1.69 -9.79 28.10
N LYS A 147 2.91 -9.97 27.59
CA LYS A 147 4.10 -9.29 28.14
C LYS A 147 4.03 -7.78 28.00
N ARG A 148 3.54 -7.27 26.85
CA ARG A 148 3.48 -5.83 26.57
C ARG A 148 2.32 -5.10 27.25
N PHE A 149 1.16 -5.75 27.36
CA PHE A 149 -0.08 -5.07 27.78
C PHE A 149 -0.72 -5.67 29.05
N ASN A 150 -0.09 -6.67 29.66
CA ASN A 150 -0.57 -7.36 30.85
C ASN A 150 -2.02 -7.85 30.75
N SER A 151 -2.43 -8.29 29.56
CA SER A 151 -3.81 -8.66 29.23
C SER A 151 -3.83 -9.86 28.29
N VAL A 152 -4.82 -10.73 28.45
CA VAL A 152 -4.96 -11.94 27.64
C VAL A 152 -5.57 -11.59 26.29
N LEU A 153 -4.88 -11.97 25.22
CA LEU A 153 -5.39 -11.83 23.87
C LEU A 153 -6.27 -13.03 23.49
N THR A 154 -7.57 -12.81 23.36
CA THR A 154 -8.51 -13.78 22.77
C THR A 154 -8.76 -13.44 21.30
N LEU A 155 -9.29 -14.39 20.53
CA LEU A 155 -9.67 -14.15 19.13
C LEU A 155 -10.70 -13.03 18.99
N ASP A 156 -11.68 -12.98 19.89
CA ASP A 156 -12.71 -11.95 19.85
C ASP A 156 -12.13 -10.57 20.18
N ASN A 157 -11.26 -10.49 21.18
CA ASN A 157 -10.57 -9.25 21.53
C ASN A 157 -9.65 -8.79 20.38
N TYR A 158 -8.92 -9.72 19.75
CA TYR A 158 -8.10 -9.45 18.57
C TYR A 158 -8.93 -8.81 17.43
N ARG A 159 -10.09 -9.40 17.11
CA ARG A 159 -11.00 -8.89 16.07
C ARG A 159 -11.58 -7.52 16.44
N GLN A 160 -11.98 -7.32 17.69
CA GLN A 160 -12.51 -6.04 18.17
C GLN A 160 -11.45 -4.94 18.12
N LEU A 161 -10.23 -5.20 18.60
CA LEU A 161 -9.12 -4.24 18.53
C LEU A 161 -8.78 -3.87 17.09
N LYS A 162 -8.79 -4.85 16.18
CA LYS A 162 -8.58 -4.61 14.76
C LYS A 162 -9.70 -3.80 14.12
N SER A 163 -10.97 -4.08 14.45
CA SER A 163 -12.12 -3.32 13.96
C SER A 163 -12.10 -1.88 14.45
N ARG A 164 -11.88 -1.68 15.75
CA ARG A 164 -11.79 -0.34 16.37
C ARG A 164 -10.60 0.46 15.85
N GLY A 165 -9.45 -0.18 15.64
CA GLY A 165 -8.30 0.47 15.02
C GLY A 165 -8.62 0.90 13.59
N ARG A 166 -9.34 0.09 12.82
CA ARG A 166 -9.80 0.49 11.48
C ARG A 166 -10.73 1.70 11.54
N GLU A 167 -11.70 1.72 12.45
CA GLU A 167 -12.60 2.85 12.65
C GLU A 167 -11.86 4.12 13.08
N ASN A 168 -10.92 4.02 14.01
CA ASN A 168 -10.10 5.14 14.47
C ASN A 168 -9.24 5.71 13.34
N LEU A 169 -8.59 4.84 12.55
CA LEU A 169 -7.88 5.28 11.34
C LEU A 169 -8.83 6.01 10.39
N LEU A 170 -10.02 5.47 10.13
CA LEU A 170 -11.01 6.13 9.27
C LEU A 170 -11.47 7.48 9.83
N LYS A 171 -11.57 7.66 11.15
CA LYS A 171 -11.89 8.95 11.77
C LYS A 171 -10.77 9.97 11.59
N PHE A 172 -9.51 9.58 11.84
CA PHE A 172 -8.35 10.44 11.60
C PHE A 172 -8.31 10.93 10.16
N LEU A 173 -8.47 9.98 9.25
CA LEU A 173 -8.49 10.19 7.82
C LEU A 173 -9.61 11.19 7.44
N ARG A 174 -10.80 11.09 8.05
CA ARG A 174 -11.93 12.01 7.84
C ARG A 174 -11.88 13.33 8.64
N ASN A 175 -10.82 13.62 9.39
CA ASN A 175 -10.75 14.76 10.33
C ASN A 175 -11.87 14.79 11.39
N GLU A 176 -12.42 13.62 11.76
CA GLU A 176 -13.40 13.52 12.84
C GLU A 176 -12.66 13.39 14.19
N ARG A 177 -13.02 14.22 15.19
CA ARG A 177 -12.43 14.13 16.55
C ARG A 177 -12.69 12.73 17.15
N ILE A 178 -11.65 12.15 17.74
CA ILE A 178 -11.64 10.82 18.38
C ILE A 178 -12.07 10.91 19.83
#